data_AF-V8N246-F1
#
_entry.id   AF-V8N246-F1
#
_cell.length_a   1.000
_cell.length_b   1.000
_cell.length_c   1.000
_cell.angle_alpha   90.00
_cell.angle_beta   90.00
_cell.angle_gamma   90.00
#
_symmetry.space_group_name_H-M   'P 1'
#
loop_
_entity.id
_entity.type
_entity.pdbx_description
1 polymer ?
#
loop_
_entity_poly.entity_id
_entity_poly.type
_entity_poly.pdbx_seq_one_letter_code
_entity_poly.pdbx_strand_id
1 'polypeptide(L)' 'EIEIQWLKNEQLEKEGVAFGEEVQNGDWTYQLQVMLETQPQRGDVYTCQVGHASLEAPITVQWGKPLPSIPSCSVEPILP' A
#
# COMPACT_ATOMS: atom_id res chain seq x y z
N GLU A 1 -0.30 15.76 -0.24
CA GLU A 1 -1.39 14.77 -0.01
C GLU A 1 -0.97 13.47 -0.66
N ILE A 2 -1.14 12.35 0.03
CA ILE A 2 -0.76 11.02 -0.45
C ILE A 2 -2.02 10.31 -0.96
N GLU A 3 -1.95 9.80 -2.18
CA GLU A 3 -3.01 9.02 -2.80
C GLU A 3 -2.55 7.56 -2.92
N ILE A 4 -3.35 6.61 -2.43
CA ILE A 4 -3.01 5.19 -2.48
C ILE A 4 -4.13 4.43 -3.14
N GLN A 5 -3.78 3.60 -4.12
CA GLN A 5 -4.70 2.78 -4.90
C GLN A 5 -4.22 1.33 -4.89
N TRP A 6 -5.13 0.40 -4.61
CA TRP A 6 -4.84 -1.02 -4.72
C TRP A 6 -5.28 -1.56 -6.07
N LEU A 7 -4.49 -2.45 -6.65
CA LEU A 7 -4.83 -3.22 -7.82
C LEU A 7 -4.72 -4.69 -7.48
N LYS A 8 -5.79 -5.44 -7.74
CA LYS A 8 -5.82 -6.89 -7.70
C LYS A 8 -5.79 -7.39 -9.14
N ASN A 9 -4.75 -8.14 -9.51
CA ASN A 9 -4.58 -8.66 -10.87
C ASN A 9 -4.71 -7.55 -11.93
N GLU A 10 -4.05 -6.40 -11.69
CA GLU A 10 -4.08 -5.18 -12.53
C GLU A 10 -5.44 -4.45 -12.58
N GLN A 11 -6.45 -4.93 -11.86
CA GLN A 11 -7.75 -4.29 -11.75
C GLN A 11 -7.87 -3.50 -10.45
N LEU A 12 -8.36 -2.27 -10.54
CA LEU A 12 -8.51 -1.39 -9.39
C LEU A 12 -9.43 -2.02 -8.33
N GLU A 13 -8.87 -2.21 -7.15
CA GLU A 13 -9.52 -2.78 -5.97
C GLU A 13 -9.87 -1.63 -5.02
N LYS A 14 -11.17 -1.37 -4.88
CA LYS A 14 -11.70 -0.32 -3.98
C LYS A 14 -12.39 -0.90 -2.75
N GLU A 15 -12.75 -2.18 -2.78
CA GLU A 15 -13.43 -2.84 -1.68
C GLU A 15 -12.40 -3.32 -0.64
N GLY A 16 -12.66 -3.03 0.63
CA GLY A 16 -11.77 -3.44 1.73
C GLY A 16 -10.47 -2.63 1.85
N VAL A 17 -10.32 -1.50 1.15
CA VAL A 17 -9.19 -0.60 1.40
C VAL A 17 -9.37 0.04 2.78
N ALA A 18 -8.61 -0.44 3.76
CA ALA A 18 -8.58 0.14 5.10
C ALA A 18 -7.48 1.19 5.16
N PHE A 19 -7.84 2.39 5.65
CA PHE A 19 -6.90 3.49 5.82
C PHE A 19 -5.79 3.10 6.79
N GLY A 20 -4.57 3.53 6.45
CA GLY A 20 -3.37 2.98 7.03
C GLY A 20 -3.10 3.37 8.47
N GLU A 21 -2.50 2.45 9.20
CA GLU A 21 -1.95 2.71 10.53
C GLU A 21 -0.66 3.53 10.37
N GLU A 22 -0.50 4.58 11.19
CA GLU A 22 0.73 5.34 11.28
C GLU A 22 1.70 4.62 12.21
N VAL A 23 2.74 4.02 11.64
CA VAL A 23 3.81 3.36 12.37
C VAL A 23 4.95 4.35 12.55
N GLN A 24 5.32 4.67 13.79
CA GLN A 24 6.50 5.49 14.04
C GLN A 24 7.77 4.69 13.74
N ASN A 25 8.64 5.25 12.91
CA ASN A 25 10.00 4.76 12.79
C ASN A 25 10.84 5.32 13.95
N GLY A 26 11.81 4.54 14.44
CA GLY A 26 12.68 4.91 15.57
C GLY A 26 13.67 6.05 15.26
N ASP A 27 13.58 6.66 14.09
CA ASP A 27 14.41 7.72 13.54
C ASP A 27 13.62 9.03 13.30
N TRP A 28 12.47 9.21 13.97
CA TRP A 28 11.58 10.38 13.89
C TRP A 28 10.77 10.51 12.60
N THR A 29 10.82 9.51 11.71
CA THR A 29 9.89 9.43 10.58
C THR A 29 8.67 8.58 10.96
N TYR A 30 7.63 8.62 10.13
CA TYR A 30 6.52 7.68 10.23
C TYR A 30 6.36 6.93 8.90
N GLN A 31 5.85 5.72 8.96
CA GLN A 31 5.39 4.95 7.83
C GLN A 31 3.87 4.91 7.89
N LEU A 32 3.23 5.23 6.77
CA LEU A 32 1.81 4.96 6.62
C LEU A 32 1.66 3.57 6.01
N GLN A 33 1.04 2.65 6.75
CA GLN A 33 0.84 1.29 6.29
C GLN A 33 -0.61 1.07 5.87
N VAL A 34 -0.89 1.05 4.57
CA VAL A 34 -2.23 0.80 4.04
C VAL A 34 -2.45 -0.70 3.86
N MET A 35 -3.59 -1.19 4.35
CA MET A 35 -3.97 -2.60 4.28
C MET A 35 -5.18 -2.78 3.40
N LEU A 36 -5.24 -3.91 2.71
CA LEU A 36 -6.40 -4.34 1.95
C LEU A 36 -7.05 -5.51 2.69
N GLU A 37 -8.15 -5.24 3.40
CA GLU A 37 -8.96 -6.21 4.16
C GLU A 37 -9.74 -7.13 3.20
N THR A 38 -9.00 -7.98 2.51
CA THR A 38 -9.50 -8.99 1.59
C THR A 38 -9.01 -10.37 2.01
N GLN A 39 -9.60 -11.41 1.43
CA GLN A 39 -9.15 -12.78 1.62
C GLN A 39 -8.30 -13.20 0.42
N PRO A 40 -6.95 -13.05 0.49
CA PRO A 40 -6.09 -13.28 -0.65
C PRO A 40 -6.08 -14.75 -1.06
N GLN A 41 -6.16 -15.01 -2.35
CA GLN A 41 -6.15 -16.36 -2.91
C GLN A 41 -4.82 -16.68 -3.58
N ARG A 42 -4.52 -17.97 -3.74
CA ARG A 42 -3.29 -18.40 -4.40
C ARG A 42 -3.36 -18.00 -5.88
N GLY A 43 -2.40 -17.19 -6.32
CA GLY A 43 -2.32 -16.67 -7.68
C GLY A 43 -2.82 -15.23 -7.82
N ASP A 44 -3.42 -14.65 -6.77
CA ASP A 44 -3.72 -13.22 -6.76
C ASP A 44 -2.43 -12.42 -6.67
N VAL A 45 -2.31 -11.40 -7.51
CA VAL A 45 -1.24 -10.41 -7.48
C VAL A 45 -1.83 -9.10 -7.00
N TYR A 46 -1.34 -8.62 -5.86
CA TYR A 46 -1.75 -7.34 -5.31
C TYR A 46 -0.66 -6.31 -5.53
N THR A 47 -1.06 -5.14 -6.00
CA THR A 47 -0.17 -4.04 -6.33
C THR A 47 -0.70 -2.76 -5.73
N CYS A 48 0.15 -2.03 -5.04
CA CYS A 48 -0.15 -0.74 -4.44
C CYS A 48 0.44 0.36 -5.32
N GLN A 49 -0.38 1.28 -5.80
CA GLN A 49 0.05 2.50 -6.46
C GLN A 49 0.00 3.66 -5.48
N VAL A 50 1.09 4.43 -5.43
CA VAL A 50 1.27 5.52 -4.48
C VAL A 50 1.58 6.79 -5.27
N GLY A 51 0.66 7.74 -5.19
CA GLY A 51 0.81 9.09 -5.70
C GLY A 51 1.15 10.06 -4.58
N HIS A 52 2.06 10.99 -4.84
CA HIS A 52 2.35 12.10 -3.94
C HIS A 52 2.78 13.32 -4.76
N ALA A 53 2.49 14.52 -4.28
CA ALA A 53 2.86 15.77 -4.97
C ALA A 53 4.36 15.94 -5.19
N SER A 54 5.20 15.29 -4.37
CA SER A 54 6.66 15.30 -4.52
C SER A 54 7.18 14.29 -5.56
N LEU A 55 6.33 13.39 -6.08
CA LEU A 55 6.71 12.39 -7.07
C LEU A 55 6.32 12.86 -8.47
N GLU A 56 7.22 12.71 -9.45
CA GLU A 56 6.93 13.04 -10.85
C GLU A 56 5.90 12.08 -11.48
N ALA A 57 5.84 10.83 -10.99
CA ALA A 57 4.89 9.83 -11.40
C ALA A 57 4.55 8.89 -10.22
N PRO A 58 3.37 8.24 -10.23
CA PRO A 58 3.00 7.28 -9.20
C PRO A 58 3.99 6.11 -9.15
N ILE A 59 4.40 5.71 -7.94
CA ILE A 59 5.23 4.52 -7.74
C ILE A 59 4.32 3.30 -7.58
N THR A 60 4.83 2.15 -8.01
CA THR A 60 4.07 0.89 -8.02
C THR A 60 4.81 -0.14 -7.18
N VAL A 61 4.17 -0.66 -6.13
CA VAL A 61 4.75 -1.60 -5.17
C VAL A 61 3.93 -2.89 -5.19
N GLN A 62 4.53 -3.97 -5.67
CA GLN A 62 3.87 -5.28 -5.66
C GLN A 62 4.00 -5.92 -4.27
N TRP A 63 2.88 -6.46 -3.77
CA TRP A 63 2.86 -7.24 -2.54
C TRP A 63 3.35 -8.67 -2.79
N GLY A 64 4.24 -9.15 -1.92
CA GLY A 64 4.94 -10.43 -2.10
C GLY A 64 5.04 -11.28 -0.84
N LYS A 65 4.08 -11.17 0.09
CA LYS A 65 4.08 -11.97 1.33
C LYS A 65 3.30 -13.28 1.13
N PRO A 66 3.64 -14.36 1.85
CA PRO A 66 2.97 -15.66 1.73
C PRO A 66 1.60 -15.70 2.43
N LEU A 67 0.62 -16.36 1.82
CA LEU A 67 -0.68 -16.62 2.46
C LEU A 67 -0.52 -17.28 3.84
N PRO A 68 -1.37 -16.94 4.84
CA PRO A 68 -2.58 -16.09 4.76
C PRO A 68 -2.32 -14.61 5.10
N SER A 69 -1.14 -14.05 4.82
CA SER A 69 -0.89 -12.63 5.13
C SER A 69 -1.85 -11.70 4.40
N ILE A 70 -2.32 -10.66 5.09
CA ILE A 70 -3.14 -9.59 4.51
C ILE A 70 -2.25 -8.72 3.59
N PRO A 71 -2.72 -8.32 2.39
CA PRO A 71 -1.99 -7.40 1.54
C PRO A 71 -1.78 -6.05 2.24
N SER A 72 -0.52 -5.63 2.33
CA SER A 72 -0.13 -4.38 2.97
C SER A 72 0.92 -3.63 2.17
N CYS A 73 0.83 -2.31 2.18
CA CYS A 73 1.72 -1.39 1.48
C CYS A 73 2.21 -0.36 2.49
N SER A 74 3.50 -0.40 2.79
CA SER A 74 4.17 0.58 3.63
C SER A 74 4.70 1.69 2.74
N VAL A 75 4.25 2.90 2.98
CA VAL A 75 4.76 4.10 2.33
C VAL A 75 5.39 5.00 3.36
N GLU A 76 6.60 5.46 3.06
CA GLU A 76 7.23 6.52 3.81
C GLU A 76 6.79 7.84 3.15
N PRO A 77 5.91 8.64 3.80
CA PRO A 77 5.76 10.03 3.44
C PRO A 77 7.16 10.62 3.44
N ILE A 78 7.66 10.91 2.24
CA ILE A 78 8.89 11.66 2.06
C ILE A 78 8.67 12.96 2.84
N LEU A 79 9.34 13.08 3.98
CA LEU A 79 9.47 14.34 4.70
C LEU A 79 9.92 15.38 3.66
N PRO A 80 9.36 16.60 3.67
CA PRO A 80 9.74 17.64 2.72
C PRO A 80 11.26 17.85 2.64
#